data_AF-A0A0Q5ZDL6-F1
#
_entry.id   AF-A0A0Q5ZDL6-F1
#
_cell.length_a   1.000
_cell.length_b   1.000
_cell.length_c   1.000
_cell.angle_alpha   90.00
_cell.angle_beta   90.00
_cell.angle_gamma   90.00
#
_symmetry.space_group_name_H-M   'P 1'
#
loop_
_entity.id
_entity.type
_entity.pdbx_description
1 polymer ?
#
loop_
_entity_poly.entity_id
_entity_poly.type
_entity_poly.pdbx_seq_one_letter_code
_entity_poly.pdbx_strand_id
1 'polypeptide(L)'
;MAKAKPIPTSTNSETELTGLITTRTNLQARQSALAVEVDQAVATRRRLLIEDGDAAAIAEAERACREIEGTAYGITDALTEIERRISETEARIEVARVDAERERVAGGLEQNASEIEAAAANLAKSLAAVAKAHSMLAITISGAAAGQFDPAYGTASPVNVANALVLQGLIHAMPGLEIHAEVNPWSIYGMRQPVEGTDPAATASAFGQRLREVADQIRKQEIGQELPIHYDALPDFTPAGDEVQVFVISPFQYIGADRVPTMVTSPSTNLPRPVAERAIELSVASDHQSREWQAAHQDAGSHAAVRGRFGWEDCVDIEFDLAAWRRAETERQRSAWLTDQRQAA
;
A
#
# COMPACT_ATOMS: atom_id res chain seq x y z
N MET A 1 36.57 4.95 23.15
CA MET A 1 35.82 4.07 22.24
C MET A 1 36.01 2.63 22.68
N ALA A 2 35.05 2.09 23.42
CA ALA A 2 35.09 0.70 23.86
C ALA A 2 34.71 -0.20 22.68
N LYS A 3 35.62 -1.10 22.27
CA LYS A 3 35.34 -2.13 21.27
C LYS A 3 34.20 -3.02 21.78
N ALA A 4 33.06 -3.02 21.08
CA ALA A 4 31.99 -3.96 21.29
C ALA A 4 32.54 -5.39 21.10
N LYS A 5 32.36 -6.22 22.13
CA LYS A 5 32.73 -7.63 22.12
C LYS A 5 31.75 -8.35 21.20
N PRO A 6 32.19 -9.20 20.25
CA PRO A 6 31.29 -9.90 19.35
C PRO A 6 30.37 -10.81 20.17
N ILE A 7 29.06 -10.59 20.05
CA ILE A 7 28.03 -11.46 20.63
C ILE A 7 28.09 -12.77 19.83
N PRO A 8 28.33 -13.93 20.46
CA PRO A 8 28.33 -15.20 19.75
C PRO A 8 26.92 -15.51 19.23
N THR A 9 26.74 -15.23 17.94
CA THR A 9 25.83 -15.76 16.93
C THR A 9 24.87 -16.86 17.39
N SER A 10 23.56 -16.58 17.24
CA SER A 10 22.41 -17.50 17.45
C SER A 10 22.64 -18.93 16.94
N THR A 11 23.35 -19.08 15.81
CA THR A 11 23.69 -20.37 15.18
C THR A 11 24.46 -21.31 16.13
N ASN A 12 25.29 -20.78 17.03
CA ASN A 12 26.02 -21.58 18.01
C ASN A 12 25.09 -22.09 19.12
N SER A 13 24.12 -21.28 19.56
CA SER A 13 23.16 -21.66 20.60
C SER A 13 22.12 -22.67 20.09
N GLU A 14 21.70 -22.57 18.82
CA GLU A 14 20.82 -23.56 18.18
C GLU A 14 21.50 -24.92 17.99
N THR A 15 22.79 -24.90 17.63
CA THR A 15 23.61 -26.12 17.53
C THR A 15 23.80 -26.76 18.90
N GLU A 16 24.06 -25.96 19.94
CA GLU A 16 24.15 -26.40 21.33
C GLU A 16 22.82 -27.06 21.79
N LEU A 17 21.67 -26.41 21.54
CA LEU A 17 20.35 -26.95 21.87
C LEU A 17 20.10 -28.30 21.19
N THR A 18 20.45 -28.43 19.91
CA THR A 18 20.31 -29.69 19.16
C THR A 18 21.16 -30.81 19.77
N GLY A 19 22.39 -30.49 20.19
CA GLY A 19 23.28 -31.42 20.89
C GLY A 19 22.71 -31.86 22.25
N LEU A 20 22.15 -30.94 23.03
CA LEU A 20 21.51 -31.23 24.31
C LEU A 20 20.25 -32.10 24.15
N ILE A 21 19.40 -31.83 23.15
CA ILE A 21 18.22 -32.65 22.85
C ILE A 21 18.63 -34.07 22.46
N THR A 22 19.66 -34.22 21.63
CA THR A 22 20.19 -35.53 21.23
C THR A 22 20.70 -36.31 22.45
N THR A 23 21.42 -35.62 23.34
CA THR A 23 21.95 -36.21 24.58
C THR A 23 20.82 -36.64 25.52
N ARG A 24 19.77 -35.82 25.67
CA ARG A 24 18.56 -36.16 26.44
C ARG A 24 17.92 -37.44 25.90
N THR A 25 17.68 -37.52 24.59
CA THR A 25 17.07 -38.70 23.96
C THR A 25 17.90 -39.96 24.20
N ASN A 26 19.23 -39.86 24.09
CA ASN A 26 20.13 -40.98 24.37
C ASN A 26 20.09 -41.42 25.85
N LEU A 27 20.04 -40.47 26.78
CA LEU A 27 19.93 -40.76 28.22
C LEU A 27 18.56 -41.36 28.58
N GLN A 28 17.46 -40.89 27.98
CA GLN A 28 16.13 -41.46 28.15
C GLN A 28 16.06 -42.90 27.64
N ALA A 29 16.65 -43.17 26.48
CA ALA A 29 16.76 -44.54 25.95
C ALA A 29 17.54 -45.44 26.92
N ARG A 30 18.67 -44.97 27.46
CA ARG A 30 19.45 -45.70 28.47
C ARG A 30 18.67 -45.92 29.78
N GLN A 31 17.93 -44.91 30.25
CA GLN A 31 17.09 -45.02 31.44
C GLN A 31 16.02 -46.12 31.27
N SER A 32 15.39 -46.18 30.10
CA SER A 32 14.37 -47.19 29.80
C SER A 32 14.95 -48.62 29.76
N ALA A 33 16.15 -48.79 29.20
CA ALA A 33 16.84 -50.08 29.19
C ALA A 33 17.26 -50.49 30.62
N LEU A 34 17.79 -49.55 31.39
CA LEU A 34 18.25 -49.79 32.75
C LEU A 34 17.10 -50.11 33.72
N ALA A 35 15.90 -49.55 33.52
CA ALA A 35 14.73 -49.90 34.31
C ALA A 35 14.40 -51.40 34.22
N VAL A 36 14.54 -52.01 33.04
CA VAL A 36 14.37 -53.46 32.85
C VAL A 36 15.43 -54.25 33.62
N GLU A 37 16.67 -53.78 33.63
CA GLU A 37 17.77 -54.41 34.36
C GLU A 37 17.59 -54.32 35.89
N VAL A 38 17.10 -53.17 36.40
CA VAL A 38 16.75 -53.00 37.82
C VAL A 38 15.67 -54.01 38.22
N ASP A 39 14.59 -54.11 37.44
CA ASP A 39 13.50 -55.04 37.74
C ASP A 39 13.97 -56.50 37.76
N GLN A 40 14.85 -56.89 36.82
CA GLN A 40 15.44 -58.24 36.78
C GLN A 40 16.37 -58.52 37.96
N ALA A 41 17.20 -57.54 38.35
CA ALA A 41 18.09 -57.67 39.50
C ALA A 41 17.30 -57.78 40.81
N VAL A 42 16.28 -56.94 40.99
CA VAL A 42 15.37 -56.99 42.15
C VAL A 42 14.60 -58.30 42.20
N ALA A 43 14.09 -58.79 41.07
CA ALA A 43 13.39 -60.08 41.00
C ALA A 43 14.32 -61.25 41.38
N THR A 44 15.57 -61.21 40.92
CA THR A 44 16.59 -62.22 41.23
C THR A 44 16.97 -62.20 42.71
N ARG A 45 17.19 -61.01 43.30
CA ARG A 45 17.40 -60.84 44.74
C ARG A 45 16.22 -61.38 45.53
N ARG A 46 14.98 -61.04 45.14
CA ARG A 46 13.75 -61.51 45.81
C ARG A 46 13.64 -63.03 45.75
N ARG A 47 13.92 -63.65 44.61
CA ARG A 47 13.90 -65.11 44.45
C ARG A 47 14.89 -65.80 45.40
N LEU A 48 16.15 -65.34 45.42
CA LEU A 48 17.20 -65.92 46.27
C LEU A 48 16.88 -65.81 47.77
N LEU A 49 16.22 -64.73 48.20
CA LEU A 49 15.77 -64.55 49.57
C LEU A 49 14.57 -65.44 49.96
N ILE A 50 13.73 -65.83 49.00
CA ILE A 50 12.54 -66.67 49.24
C ILE A 50 12.91 -68.17 49.18
N GLU A 51 13.79 -68.55 48.26
CA GLU A 51 14.17 -69.95 48.01
C GLU A 51 15.32 -70.43 48.92
N ASP A 52 15.72 -69.64 49.92
CA ASP A 52 16.82 -69.94 50.86
C ASP A 52 18.16 -70.20 50.13
N GLY A 53 18.48 -69.30 49.18
CA GLY A 53 19.77 -69.32 48.48
C GLY A 53 20.96 -69.16 49.44
N ASP A 54 22.14 -69.62 49.03
CA ASP A 54 23.32 -69.48 49.89
C ASP A 54 23.67 -68.00 50.14
N ALA A 55 24.31 -67.73 51.28
CA ALA A 55 24.66 -66.38 51.71
C ALA A 55 25.58 -65.63 50.74
N ALA A 56 26.44 -66.32 49.99
CA ALA A 56 27.31 -65.70 48.99
C ALA A 56 26.51 -65.27 47.75
N ALA A 57 25.58 -66.10 47.28
CA ALA A 57 24.68 -65.78 46.17
C ALA A 57 23.76 -64.60 46.49
N ILE A 58 23.24 -64.51 47.73
CA ILE A 58 22.45 -63.37 48.20
C ILE A 58 23.31 -62.09 48.23
N ALA A 59 24.52 -62.15 48.77
CA ALA A 59 25.41 -61.00 48.83
C ALA A 59 25.81 -60.48 47.44
N GLU A 60 25.99 -61.37 46.46
CA GLU A 60 26.26 -60.99 45.07
C GLU A 60 25.06 -60.29 44.43
N ALA A 61 23.85 -60.85 44.59
CA ALA A 61 22.63 -60.27 44.07
C ALA A 61 22.32 -58.90 44.68
N GLU A 62 22.62 -58.70 45.97
CA GLU A 62 22.52 -57.38 46.60
C GLU A 62 23.52 -56.37 46.05
N ARG A 63 24.78 -56.78 45.80
CA ARG A 63 25.79 -55.90 45.22
C ARG A 63 25.35 -55.46 43.82
N ALA A 64 24.93 -56.41 42.98
CA ALA A 64 24.42 -56.14 41.65
C ALA A 64 23.22 -55.18 41.66
N CYS A 65 22.26 -55.36 42.58
CA CYS A 65 21.14 -54.41 42.73
C CYS A 65 21.64 -53.00 43.04
N ARG A 66 22.56 -52.84 44.00
CA ARG A 66 23.07 -51.51 44.39
C ARG A 66 23.82 -50.81 43.26
N GLU A 67 24.59 -51.55 42.47
CA GLU A 67 25.33 -51.00 41.32
C GLU A 67 24.39 -50.49 40.22
N ILE A 68 23.37 -51.27 39.88
CA ILE A 68 22.38 -50.91 38.86
C ILE A 68 21.50 -49.76 39.35
N GLU A 69 21.03 -49.79 40.61
CA GLU A 69 20.28 -48.68 41.23
C GLU A 69 21.11 -47.39 41.28
N GLY A 70 22.40 -47.48 41.62
CA GLY A 70 23.32 -46.33 41.59
C GLY A 70 23.50 -45.74 40.19
N THR A 71 23.59 -46.59 39.18
CA THR A 71 23.65 -46.16 37.77
C THR A 71 22.35 -45.48 37.35
N ALA A 72 21.19 -45.99 37.79
CA ALA A 72 19.88 -45.43 37.48
C ALA A 72 19.68 -44.04 38.11
N TYR A 73 20.15 -43.88 39.34
CA TYR A 73 20.17 -42.58 40.00
C TYR A 73 21.06 -41.58 39.24
N GLY A 74 22.26 -41.98 38.84
CA GLY A 74 23.17 -41.14 38.07
C GLY A 74 22.62 -40.69 36.71
N ILE A 75 21.89 -41.58 36.00
CA ILE A 75 21.23 -41.20 34.74
C ILE A 75 20.08 -40.22 35.00
N THR A 76 19.33 -40.39 36.09
CA THR A 76 18.21 -39.49 36.44
C THR A 76 18.70 -38.09 36.80
N ASP A 77 19.80 -37.99 37.55
CA ASP A 77 20.47 -36.71 37.84
C ASP A 77 20.98 -36.03 36.56
N ALA A 78 21.66 -36.80 35.69
CA ALA A 78 22.13 -36.30 34.40
C ALA A 78 20.99 -35.80 33.49
N LEU A 79 19.84 -36.48 33.48
CA LEU A 79 18.66 -36.04 32.75
C LEU A 79 18.12 -34.71 33.29
N THR A 80 18.02 -34.58 34.61
CA THR A 80 17.56 -33.35 35.28
C THR A 80 18.46 -32.16 34.93
N GLU A 81 19.79 -32.36 34.93
CA GLU A 81 20.74 -31.33 34.56
C GLU A 81 20.68 -30.98 33.07
N ILE A 82 20.48 -31.95 32.19
CA ILE A 82 20.32 -31.69 30.75
C ILE A 82 19.03 -30.90 30.48
N GLU A 83 17.93 -31.23 31.16
CA GLU A 83 16.68 -30.47 31.06
C GLU A 83 16.86 -29.01 31.50
N ARG A 84 17.56 -28.78 32.63
CA ARG A 84 17.92 -27.43 33.07
C ARG A 84 18.69 -26.67 31.99
N ARG A 85 19.72 -27.29 31.39
CA ARG A 85 20.54 -26.66 30.33
C ARG A 85 19.75 -26.39 29.05
N ILE A 86 18.80 -27.27 28.69
CA ILE A 86 17.90 -27.05 27.55
C ILE A 86 17.08 -25.79 27.80
N SER A 87 16.39 -25.68 28.94
CA SER A 87 15.58 -24.50 29.26
C SER A 87 16.39 -23.20 29.29
N GLU A 88 17.61 -23.23 29.84
CA GLU A 88 18.51 -22.07 29.82
C GLU A 88 18.95 -21.67 28.41
N THR A 89 19.19 -22.65 27.54
CA THR A 89 19.58 -22.39 26.16
C THR A 89 18.42 -21.86 25.33
N GLU A 90 17.21 -22.39 25.51
CA GLU A 90 15.99 -21.88 24.90
C GLU A 90 15.71 -20.43 25.33
N ALA A 91 15.87 -20.11 26.62
CA ALA A 91 15.72 -18.75 27.12
C ALA A 91 16.73 -17.78 26.49
N ARG A 92 17.99 -18.20 26.33
CA ARG A 92 19.03 -17.40 25.64
C ARG A 92 18.68 -17.15 24.17
N ILE A 93 18.18 -18.16 23.46
CA ILE A 93 17.76 -18.03 22.06
C ILE A 93 16.59 -17.04 21.93
N GLU A 94 15.60 -17.12 22.82
CA GLU A 94 14.45 -16.23 22.77
C GLU A 94 14.83 -14.77 23.05
N VAL A 95 15.68 -14.52 24.04
CA VAL A 95 16.22 -13.18 24.31
C VAL A 95 16.95 -12.63 23.08
N ALA A 96 17.83 -13.43 22.48
CA ALA A 96 18.56 -13.01 21.28
C ALA A 96 17.63 -12.73 20.10
N ARG A 97 16.54 -13.50 19.94
CA ARG A 97 15.53 -13.29 18.90
C ARG A 97 14.78 -11.98 19.11
N VAL A 98 14.33 -11.70 20.33
CA VAL A 98 13.62 -10.47 20.68
C VAL A 98 14.52 -9.25 20.46
N ASP A 99 15.78 -9.31 20.87
CA ASP A 99 16.73 -8.21 20.68
C ASP A 99 17.03 -7.97 19.19
N ALA A 100 17.21 -9.04 18.40
CA ALA A 100 17.40 -8.92 16.95
C ALA A 100 16.18 -8.30 16.25
N GLU A 101 14.97 -8.67 16.66
CA GLU A 101 13.75 -8.09 16.10
C GLU A 101 13.58 -6.62 16.48
N ARG A 102 13.91 -6.24 17.72
CA ARG A 102 13.92 -4.84 18.15
C ARG A 102 14.90 -3.99 17.34
N GLU A 103 16.10 -4.50 17.10
CA GLU A 103 17.12 -3.82 16.30
C GLU A 103 16.65 -3.67 14.84
N ARG A 104 16.04 -4.72 14.27
CA ARG A 104 15.48 -4.69 12.91
C ARG A 104 14.39 -3.62 12.78
N VAL A 105 13.47 -3.56 13.73
CA VAL A 105 12.40 -2.55 13.76
C VAL A 105 12.99 -1.15 13.93
N ALA A 106 13.94 -0.95 14.84
CA ALA A 106 14.60 0.33 15.04
C ALA A 106 15.33 0.81 13.76
N GLY A 107 16.06 -0.09 13.08
CA GLY A 107 16.72 0.23 11.81
C GLY A 107 15.73 0.64 10.71
N GLY A 108 14.58 -0.03 10.61
CA GLY A 108 13.51 0.35 9.68
C GLY A 108 12.89 1.72 10.00
N LEU A 109 12.67 2.03 11.27
CA LEU A 109 12.16 3.34 11.69
C LEU A 109 13.16 4.47 11.40
N GLU A 110 14.46 4.25 11.60
CA GLU A 110 15.50 5.23 11.28
C GLU A 110 15.61 5.49 9.76
N GLN A 111 15.48 4.44 8.95
CA GLN A 111 15.40 4.58 7.50
C GLN A 111 14.18 5.41 7.09
N ASN A 112 12.99 5.09 7.62
CA ASN A 112 11.77 5.86 7.33
C ASN A 112 11.92 7.33 7.75
N ALA A 113 12.51 7.60 8.92
CA ALA A 113 12.76 8.97 9.37
C ALA A 113 13.69 9.72 8.40
N SER A 114 14.73 9.05 7.91
CA SER A 114 15.67 9.62 6.92
C SER A 114 14.98 9.91 5.58
N GLU A 115 14.10 9.02 5.12
CA GLU A 115 13.31 9.21 3.90
C GLU A 115 12.33 10.39 4.03
N ILE A 116 11.66 10.54 5.19
CA ILE A 116 10.79 11.69 5.47
C ILE A 116 11.58 12.99 5.45
N GLU A 117 12.79 13.04 6.03
CA GLU A 117 13.63 14.23 6.00
C GLU A 117 14.07 14.59 4.58
N ALA A 118 14.46 13.59 3.79
CA ALA A 118 14.82 13.79 2.38
C ALA A 118 13.61 14.33 1.58
N ALA A 119 12.43 13.76 1.80
CA ALA A 119 11.19 14.22 1.19
C ALA A 119 10.85 15.66 1.62
N ALA A 120 10.96 15.98 2.91
CA ALA A 120 10.72 17.33 3.43
C ALA A 120 11.71 18.36 2.85
N ALA A 121 12.98 17.99 2.68
CA ALA A 121 13.99 18.84 2.05
C ALA A 121 13.69 19.07 0.56
N ASN A 122 13.28 18.02 -0.16
CA ASN A 122 12.89 18.14 -1.56
C ASN A 122 11.61 18.96 -1.72
N LEU A 123 10.64 18.80 -0.83
CA LEU A 123 9.45 19.62 -0.79
C LEU A 123 9.80 21.09 -0.59
N ALA A 124 10.67 21.42 0.37
CA ALA A 124 11.13 22.80 0.58
C ALA A 124 11.77 23.41 -0.68
N LYS A 125 12.58 22.63 -1.42
CA LYS A 125 13.17 23.07 -2.70
C LYS A 125 12.10 23.32 -3.77
N SER A 126 11.15 22.41 -3.92
CA SER A 126 10.04 22.54 -4.88
C SER A 126 9.17 23.76 -4.55
N LEU A 127 8.89 24.01 -3.28
CA LEU A 127 8.13 25.18 -2.83
C LEU A 127 8.87 26.48 -3.10
N ALA A 128 10.19 26.51 -2.93
CA ALA A 128 10.98 27.68 -3.31
C ALA A 128 10.91 27.96 -4.83
N ALA A 129 10.88 26.90 -5.67
CA ALA A 129 10.69 27.05 -7.11
C ALA A 129 9.28 27.55 -7.46
N VAL A 130 8.24 27.07 -6.77
CA VAL A 130 6.86 27.55 -6.94
C VAL A 130 6.73 29.01 -6.49
N ALA A 131 7.30 29.40 -5.35
CA ALA A 131 7.30 30.79 -4.88
C ALA A 131 8.00 31.72 -5.88
N LYS A 132 9.11 31.27 -6.48
CA LYS A 132 9.78 32.00 -7.55
C LYS A 132 8.90 32.13 -8.79
N ALA A 133 8.27 31.03 -9.24
CA ALA A 133 7.35 31.04 -10.38
C ALA A 133 6.15 31.96 -10.12
N HIS A 134 5.59 31.94 -8.91
CA HIS A 134 4.52 32.83 -8.45
C HIS A 134 4.94 34.30 -8.54
N SER A 135 6.13 34.65 -8.02
CA SER A 135 6.65 36.02 -8.11
C SER A 135 6.84 36.47 -9.56
N MET A 136 7.30 35.59 -10.45
CA MET A 136 7.44 35.88 -11.87
C MET A 136 6.09 36.07 -12.55
N LEU A 137 5.09 35.24 -12.23
CA LEU A 137 3.72 35.38 -12.72
C LEU A 137 3.14 36.74 -12.32
N ALA A 138 3.26 37.12 -11.04
CA ALA A 138 2.77 38.39 -10.53
C ALA A 138 3.44 39.61 -11.20
N ILE A 139 4.73 39.51 -11.55
CA ILE A 139 5.46 40.56 -12.29
C ILE A 139 5.04 40.62 -13.77
N THR A 140 4.75 39.47 -14.38
CA THR A 140 4.48 39.35 -15.82
C THR A 140 3.05 39.74 -16.17
N ILE A 141 2.09 39.50 -15.26
CA ILE A 141 0.70 39.90 -15.44
C ILE A 141 0.61 41.43 -15.38
N SER A 142 0.27 42.06 -16.49
CA SER A 142 0.04 43.51 -16.51
C SER A 142 -1.22 43.87 -15.73
N GLY A 143 -1.25 45.06 -15.11
CA GLY A 143 -2.45 45.54 -14.41
C GLY A 143 -3.70 45.62 -15.31
N ALA A 144 -3.52 45.88 -16.61
CA ALA A 144 -4.61 45.88 -17.58
C ALA A 144 -5.16 44.47 -17.84
N ALA A 145 -4.29 43.44 -17.90
CA ALA A 145 -4.71 42.05 -18.03
C ALA A 145 -5.35 41.51 -16.74
N ALA A 146 -4.82 41.88 -15.57
CA ALA A 146 -5.42 41.52 -14.30
C ALA A 146 -6.82 42.14 -14.11
N GLY A 147 -7.04 43.35 -14.61
CA GLY A 147 -8.35 44.01 -14.60
C GLY A 147 -9.42 43.33 -15.47
N GLN A 148 -9.05 42.40 -16.36
CA GLN A 148 -9.99 41.59 -17.16
C GLN A 148 -10.37 40.27 -16.46
N PHE A 149 -9.69 39.92 -15.37
CA PHE A 149 -9.81 38.61 -14.73
C PHE A 149 -11.08 38.49 -13.86
N ASP A 150 -11.66 39.59 -13.39
CA ASP A 150 -12.95 39.60 -12.67
C ASP A 150 -13.81 40.81 -13.09
N PRO A 151 -14.76 40.63 -14.03
CA PRO A 151 -15.65 41.71 -14.46
C PRO A 151 -16.74 42.07 -13.44
N ALA A 152 -16.95 41.25 -12.40
CA ALA A 152 -18.10 41.36 -11.51
C ALA A 152 -17.78 42.01 -10.15
N TYR A 153 -16.55 41.88 -9.63
CA TYR A 153 -16.17 42.37 -8.30
C TYR A 153 -15.00 43.38 -8.25
N GLY A 154 -14.48 43.80 -9.40
CA GLY A 154 -13.52 44.91 -9.53
C GLY A 154 -12.14 44.49 -10.05
N THR A 155 -11.24 45.46 -10.24
CA THR A 155 -9.92 45.21 -10.81
C THR A 155 -9.07 44.33 -9.89
N ALA A 156 -8.91 43.06 -10.25
CA ALA A 156 -7.97 42.17 -9.58
C ALA A 156 -6.54 42.68 -9.78
N SER A 157 -5.71 42.62 -8.73
CA SER A 157 -4.29 42.93 -8.86
C SER A 157 -3.57 41.76 -9.56
N PRO A 158 -2.45 41.99 -10.26
CA PRO A 158 -1.60 40.93 -10.80
C PRO A 158 -1.21 39.84 -9.79
N VAL A 159 -1.03 40.22 -8.53
CA VAL A 159 -0.72 39.30 -7.42
C VAL A 159 -1.93 38.44 -7.08
N ASN A 160 -3.14 38.99 -7.07
CA ASN A 160 -4.37 38.23 -6.80
C ASN A 160 -4.60 37.16 -7.88
N VAL A 161 -4.34 37.51 -9.15
CA VAL A 161 -4.45 36.57 -10.28
C VAL A 161 -3.38 35.47 -10.18
N ALA A 162 -2.14 35.83 -9.87
CA ALA A 162 -1.06 34.86 -9.68
C ALA A 162 -1.36 33.89 -8.51
N ASN A 163 -1.87 34.40 -7.39
CA ASN A 163 -2.29 33.59 -6.25
C ASN A 163 -3.39 32.60 -6.64
N ALA A 164 -4.44 33.07 -7.34
CA ALA A 164 -5.57 32.22 -7.75
C ALA A 164 -5.12 31.08 -8.69
N LEU A 165 -4.22 31.36 -9.64
CA LEU A 165 -3.69 30.36 -10.56
C LEU A 165 -2.84 29.30 -9.85
N VAL A 166 -1.98 29.72 -8.92
CA VAL A 166 -1.15 28.79 -8.13
C VAL A 166 -2.02 27.92 -7.22
N LEU A 167 -2.99 28.52 -6.54
CA LEU A 167 -3.92 27.81 -5.67
C LEU A 167 -4.79 26.80 -6.44
N GLN A 168 -5.28 27.17 -7.62
CA GLN A 168 -6.03 26.24 -8.48
C GLN A 168 -5.14 25.09 -8.96
N GLY A 169 -3.88 25.35 -9.32
CA GLY A 169 -2.91 24.30 -9.64
C GLY A 169 -2.66 23.34 -8.47
N LEU A 170 -2.56 23.86 -7.25
CA LEU A 170 -2.37 23.05 -6.04
C LEU A 170 -3.59 22.17 -5.73
N ILE A 171 -4.82 22.63 -5.96
CA ILE A 171 -6.04 21.82 -5.81
C ILE A 171 -6.04 20.63 -6.76
N HIS A 172 -5.67 20.85 -8.03
CA HIS A 172 -5.63 19.78 -9.02
C HIS A 172 -4.51 18.77 -8.73
N ALA A 173 -3.35 19.24 -8.23
CA ALA A 173 -2.22 18.38 -7.93
C ALA A 173 -2.36 17.62 -6.60
N MET A 174 -3.07 18.19 -5.61
CA MET A 174 -3.16 17.66 -4.25
C MET A 174 -4.58 17.82 -3.67
N PRO A 175 -5.55 17.01 -4.12
CA PRO A 175 -6.95 17.12 -3.70
C PRO A 175 -7.17 16.84 -2.19
N GLY A 176 -6.25 16.11 -1.54
CA GLY A 176 -6.33 15.77 -0.12
C GLY A 176 -5.97 16.90 0.86
N LEU A 177 -5.51 18.07 0.39
CA LEU A 177 -5.16 19.20 1.27
C LEU A 177 -6.38 20.02 1.76
N GLU A 178 -7.62 19.61 1.41
CA GLU A 178 -8.88 20.30 1.76
C GLU A 178 -8.88 21.82 1.47
N ILE A 179 -8.03 22.28 0.54
CA ILE A 179 -7.94 23.68 0.09
C ILE A 179 -9.24 24.13 -0.62
N HIS A 180 -10.17 23.20 -0.86
CA HIS A 180 -11.51 23.46 -1.42
C HIS A 180 -12.31 24.52 -0.65
N ALA A 181 -12.06 24.67 0.66
CA ALA A 181 -12.67 25.73 1.44
C ALA A 181 -12.12 27.13 1.07
N GLU A 182 -10.86 27.21 0.66
CA GLU A 182 -10.13 28.47 0.48
C GLU A 182 -10.10 28.97 -0.97
N VAL A 183 -10.46 28.12 -1.93
CA VAL A 183 -10.28 28.41 -3.36
C VAL A 183 -11.50 27.94 -4.14
N ASN A 184 -12.59 28.71 -4.03
CA ASN A 184 -13.57 28.72 -5.09
C ASN A 184 -13.78 30.18 -5.51
N PRO A 185 -12.98 30.69 -6.46
CA PRO A 185 -13.08 32.08 -6.89
C PRO A 185 -14.41 32.41 -7.59
N TRP A 186 -15.21 31.39 -7.94
CA TRP A 186 -16.31 31.51 -8.91
C TRP A 186 -17.67 31.04 -8.40
N SER A 187 -17.81 30.77 -7.11
CA SER A 187 -19.12 30.46 -6.52
C SER A 187 -19.88 31.74 -6.19
N ILE A 188 -20.95 32.00 -6.95
CA ILE A 188 -21.98 33.01 -6.68
C ILE A 188 -22.70 32.85 -5.31
N TYR A 189 -22.44 31.78 -4.56
CA TYR A 189 -23.10 31.48 -3.28
C TYR A 189 -22.15 31.41 -2.07
N GLY A 190 -20.85 31.64 -2.25
CA GLY A 190 -19.88 31.61 -1.16
C GLY A 190 -19.51 33.00 -0.69
N MET A 191 -20.18 33.56 0.32
CA MET A 191 -19.55 34.63 1.09
C MET A 191 -18.29 34.06 1.75
N ARG A 192 -17.09 34.46 1.31
CA ARG A 192 -15.87 34.29 2.09
C ARG A 192 -15.05 35.57 2.07
N GLN A 193 -14.54 35.90 3.25
CA GLN A 193 -13.65 37.01 3.49
C GLN A 193 -12.42 36.90 2.58
N PRO A 194 -11.90 38.03 2.07
CA PRO A 194 -10.63 38.04 1.37
C PRO A 194 -9.58 37.44 2.31
N VAL A 195 -8.88 36.42 1.84
CA VAL A 195 -7.66 35.97 2.51
C VAL A 195 -6.60 37.02 2.22
N GLU A 196 -6.68 38.13 2.92
CA GLU A 196 -5.57 39.06 3.06
C GLU A 196 -4.46 38.33 3.84
N GLY A 197 -3.40 37.91 3.13
CA GLY A 197 -2.10 37.68 3.74
C GLY A 197 -1.59 36.25 3.89
N THR A 198 -2.28 35.21 3.41
CA THR A 198 -1.70 33.86 3.46
C THR A 198 -0.70 33.67 2.33
N ASP A 199 0.57 33.94 2.60
CA ASP A 199 1.69 33.63 1.71
C ASP A 199 1.73 32.11 1.46
N PRO A 200 1.54 31.63 0.21
CA PRO A 200 1.61 30.22 -0.12
C PRO A 200 2.93 29.57 0.32
N ALA A 201 4.02 30.33 0.35
CA ALA A 201 5.31 29.87 0.85
C ALA A 201 5.29 29.62 2.37
N ALA A 202 4.55 30.43 3.13
CA ALA A 202 4.39 30.25 4.57
C ALA A 202 3.55 29.00 4.91
N THR A 203 2.42 28.79 4.20
CA THR A 203 1.57 27.59 4.37
C THR A 203 2.35 26.31 4.10
N ALA A 204 3.16 26.32 3.04
CA ALA A 204 3.91 25.16 2.63
C ALA A 204 5.15 24.90 3.52
N SER A 205 5.77 25.97 4.04
CA SER A 205 6.81 25.87 5.08
C SER A 205 6.27 25.26 6.39
N ALA A 206 5.06 25.66 6.81
CA ALA A 206 4.38 25.08 7.97
C ALA A 206 4.07 23.58 7.78
N PHE A 207 3.68 23.16 6.57
CA PHE A 207 3.53 21.73 6.27
C PHE A 207 4.87 20.98 6.33
N GLY A 208 5.96 21.54 5.79
CA GLY A 208 7.30 20.95 5.90
C GLY A 208 7.85 20.89 7.33
N GLN A 209 7.40 21.77 8.24
CA GLN A 209 7.70 21.69 9.68
C GLN A 209 6.96 20.53 10.34
N ARG A 210 5.66 20.34 10.05
CA ARG A 210 4.89 19.20 10.55
C ARG A 210 5.50 17.85 10.16
N LEU A 211 5.99 17.72 8.93
CA LEU A 211 6.69 16.50 8.48
C LEU A 211 7.96 16.22 9.30
N ARG A 212 8.73 17.26 9.64
CA ARG A 212 9.92 17.13 10.51
C ARG A 212 9.55 16.77 11.95
N GLU A 213 8.47 17.35 12.47
CA GLU A 213 7.96 16.99 13.81
C GLU A 213 7.52 15.52 13.87
N VAL A 214 6.87 15.01 12.83
CA VAL A 214 6.52 13.58 12.71
C VAL A 214 7.78 12.70 12.63
N ALA A 215 8.79 13.09 11.85
CA ALA A 215 10.07 12.36 11.81
C ALA A 215 10.76 12.32 13.19
N ASP A 216 10.74 13.43 13.93
CA ASP A 216 11.29 13.48 15.29
C ASP A 216 10.47 12.66 16.29
N GLN A 217 9.14 12.58 16.14
CA GLN A 217 8.29 11.69 16.95
C GLN A 217 8.59 10.22 16.67
N ILE A 218 8.83 9.86 15.40
CA ILE A 218 9.26 8.50 15.01
C ILE A 218 10.58 8.14 15.69
N ARG A 219 11.58 9.03 15.66
CA ARG A 219 12.87 8.83 16.34
C ARG A 219 12.75 8.70 17.85
N LYS A 220 11.84 9.45 18.46
CA LYS A 220 11.54 9.39 19.90
C LYS A 220 10.66 8.20 20.30
N GLN A 221 10.19 7.41 19.33
CA GLN A 221 9.24 6.31 19.53
C GLN A 221 7.90 6.76 20.15
N GLU A 222 7.54 8.04 19.93
CA GLU A 222 6.29 8.66 20.37
C GLU A 222 5.26 8.65 19.25
N ILE A 223 5.09 7.49 18.59
CA ILE A 223 4.19 7.36 17.44
C ILE A 223 2.74 7.41 17.96
N GLY A 224 2.04 8.52 17.72
CA GLY A 224 0.62 8.66 18.00
C GLY A 224 -0.22 7.67 17.17
N GLN A 225 -1.44 7.35 17.65
CA GLN A 225 -2.38 6.43 16.97
C GLN A 225 -2.88 6.93 15.59
N GLU A 226 -2.51 8.14 15.18
CA GLU A 226 -2.98 8.80 13.97
C GLU A 226 -1.87 8.92 12.91
N LEU A 227 -1.12 7.85 12.65
CA LEU A 227 -0.37 7.80 11.39
C LEU A 227 -1.38 7.75 10.24
N PRO A 228 -1.43 8.76 9.35
CA PRO A 228 -2.33 8.72 8.21
C PRO A 228 -2.03 7.47 7.39
N ILE A 229 -3.08 6.72 7.06
CA ILE A 229 -2.98 5.55 6.19
C ILE A 229 -2.25 5.98 4.92
N HIS A 230 -1.14 5.31 4.59
CA HIS A 230 -0.39 5.54 3.36
C HIS A 230 -1.34 5.50 2.16
N TYR A 231 -1.58 6.65 1.56
CA TYR A 231 -1.99 6.72 0.16
C TYR A 231 -0.74 7.12 -0.61
N ASP A 232 -0.08 6.15 -1.23
CA ASP A 232 0.79 6.49 -2.35
C ASP A 232 -0.09 7.22 -3.36
N ALA A 233 0.20 8.50 -3.60
CA ALA A 233 -0.49 9.31 -4.58
C ALA A 233 -0.16 8.74 -5.96
N LEU A 234 -0.93 7.75 -6.40
CA LEU A 234 -0.90 7.26 -7.76
C LEU A 234 -1.28 8.42 -8.69
N PRO A 235 -0.58 8.61 -9.82
CA PRO A 235 -1.05 9.48 -10.87
C PRO A 235 -2.52 9.16 -11.20
N ASP A 236 -3.33 10.18 -11.51
CA ASP A 236 -4.66 9.93 -12.04
C ASP A 236 -4.52 9.31 -13.44
N PHE A 237 -4.88 8.04 -13.55
CA PHE A 237 -4.85 7.27 -14.80
C PHE A 237 -6.19 7.32 -15.54
N THR A 238 -7.12 8.18 -15.13
CA THR A 238 -8.41 8.34 -15.80
C THR A 238 -8.16 8.94 -17.20
N PRO A 239 -8.50 8.23 -18.28
CA PRO A 239 -8.28 8.75 -19.63
C PRO A 239 -9.09 10.03 -19.85
N ALA A 240 -8.43 11.05 -20.41
CA ALA A 240 -9.09 12.31 -20.76
C ALA A 240 -10.30 12.04 -21.68
N GLY A 241 -11.45 12.57 -21.30
CA GLY A 241 -12.71 12.39 -22.02
C GLY A 241 -12.80 13.28 -23.24
N ASP A 242 -11.91 13.11 -24.21
CA ASP A 242 -11.98 13.84 -25.48
C ASP A 242 -13.28 13.49 -26.21
N GLU A 243 -14.16 14.46 -26.35
CA GLU A 243 -15.37 14.35 -27.16
C GLU A 243 -15.09 14.78 -28.60
N VAL A 244 -15.59 14.00 -29.55
CA VAL A 244 -15.50 14.26 -30.99
C VAL A 244 -16.91 14.40 -31.55
N GLN A 245 -17.11 15.41 -32.40
CA GLN A 245 -18.36 15.58 -33.11
C GLN A 245 -18.51 14.51 -34.19
N VAL A 246 -19.63 13.80 -34.20
CA VAL A 246 -19.98 12.82 -35.24
C VAL A 246 -21.34 13.12 -35.85
N PHE A 247 -21.50 12.70 -37.10
CA PHE A 247 -22.72 12.78 -37.88
C PHE A 247 -23.37 11.39 -37.93
N VAL A 248 -24.50 11.23 -37.26
CA VAL A 248 -25.17 9.93 -37.07
C VAL A 248 -25.92 9.57 -38.33
N ILE A 249 -25.59 8.44 -38.96
CA ILE A 249 -26.26 7.96 -40.18
C ILE A 249 -27.49 7.11 -39.81
N SER A 250 -27.36 6.29 -38.78
CA SER A 250 -28.44 5.48 -38.21
C SER A 250 -28.39 5.57 -36.68
N PRO A 251 -29.53 5.68 -35.97
CA PRO A 251 -29.55 5.71 -34.52
C PRO A 251 -28.87 4.48 -33.92
N PHE A 252 -28.09 4.69 -32.86
CA PHE A 252 -27.35 3.60 -32.21
C PHE A 252 -27.28 3.77 -30.70
N GLN A 253 -26.93 2.70 -30.00
CA GLN A 253 -26.85 2.66 -28.54
C GLN A 253 -25.51 2.09 -28.07
N TYR A 254 -25.05 2.54 -26.90
CA TYR A 254 -23.86 2.05 -26.23
C TYR A 254 -24.03 2.12 -24.70
N ILE A 255 -23.16 1.48 -23.93
CA ILE A 255 -23.16 1.58 -22.46
C ILE A 255 -22.28 2.75 -22.02
N GLY A 256 -22.89 3.72 -21.34
CA GLY A 256 -22.26 4.95 -20.86
C GLY A 256 -21.25 4.74 -19.74
N ALA A 257 -20.54 5.81 -19.37
CA ALA A 257 -19.52 5.77 -18.31
C ALA A 257 -20.11 5.45 -16.92
N ASP A 258 -21.39 5.75 -16.71
CA ASP A 258 -22.21 5.44 -15.54
C ASP A 258 -22.83 4.02 -15.60
N ARG A 259 -22.49 3.23 -16.63
CA ARG A 259 -23.06 1.92 -16.96
C ARG A 259 -24.54 1.96 -17.35
N VAL A 260 -25.05 3.13 -17.70
CA VAL A 260 -26.42 3.26 -18.19
C VAL A 260 -26.37 3.20 -19.73
N PRO A 261 -27.23 2.37 -20.36
CA PRO A 261 -27.40 2.40 -21.79
C PRO A 261 -27.75 3.82 -22.25
N THR A 262 -27.11 4.28 -23.32
CA THR A 262 -27.27 5.63 -23.87
C THR A 262 -27.63 5.50 -25.34
N MET A 263 -28.76 6.08 -25.75
CA MET A 263 -29.16 6.14 -27.15
C MET A 263 -28.65 7.42 -27.79
N VAL A 264 -28.14 7.29 -29.01
CA VAL A 264 -27.69 8.38 -29.86
C VAL A 264 -28.63 8.47 -31.06
N THR A 265 -29.50 9.49 -31.02
CA THR A 265 -30.57 9.68 -32.03
C THR A 265 -30.49 11.04 -32.71
N SER A 266 -29.61 11.92 -32.24
CA SER A 266 -29.45 13.26 -32.81
C SER A 266 -28.62 13.19 -34.10
N PRO A 267 -29.02 13.90 -35.18
CA PRO A 267 -28.29 13.92 -36.47
C PRO A 267 -26.80 14.26 -36.37
N SER A 268 -26.45 15.06 -35.36
CA SER A 268 -25.08 15.40 -34.99
C SER A 268 -24.98 15.45 -33.47
N THR A 269 -23.95 14.83 -32.90
CA THR A 269 -23.69 14.86 -31.46
C THR A 269 -22.20 14.81 -31.18
N ASN A 270 -21.78 15.30 -30.02
CA ASN A 270 -20.45 15.04 -29.49
C ASN A 270 -20.50 13.71 -28.74
N LEU A 271 -19.54 12.83 -29.00
CA LEU A 271 -19.41 11.55 -28.31
C LEU A 271 -17.98 11.35 -27.85
N PRO A 272 -17.76 10.57 -26.78
CA PRO A 272 -16.43 10.13 -26.40
C PRO A 272 -15.74 9.46 -27.59
N ARG A 273 -14.50 9.87 -27.89
CA ARG A 273 -13.72 9.36 -29.03
C ARG A 273 -13.81 7.85 -29.27
N PRO A 274 -13.64 6.96 -28.27
CA PRO A 274 -13.70 5.52 -28.52
C PRO A 274 -15.10 5.03 -28.95
N VAL A 275 -16.16 5.70 -28.51
CA VAL A 275 -17.54 5.42 -28.95
C VAL A 275 -17.73 5.90 -30.39
N ALA A 276 -17.20 7.08 -30.72
CA ALA A 276 -17.24 7.65 -32.07
C ALA A 276 -16.49 6.78 -33.09
N GLU A 277 -15.28 6.34 -32.77
CA GLU A 277 -14.48 5.45 -33.63
C GLU A 277 -15.24 4.14 -33.90
N ARG A 278 -15.82 3.53 -32.86
CA ARG A 278 -16.61 2.30 -33.01
C ARG A 278 -17.86 2.50 -33.86
N ALA A 279 -18.56 3.62 -33.69
CA ALA A 279 -19.74 3.95 -34.48
C ALA A 279 -19.39 4.20 -35.97
N ILE A 280 -18.21 4.75 -36.25
CA ILE A 280 -17.70 4.95 -37.61
C ILE A 280 -17.28 3.62 -38.24
N GLU A 281 -16.60 2.74 -37.50
CA GLU A 281 -16.23 1.40 -37.97
C GLU A 281 -17.44 0.56 -38.39
N LEU A 282 -18.55 0.69 -37.68
CA LEU A 282 -19.81 0.01 -37.97
C LEU A 282 -20.66 0.74 -39.01
N SER A 283 -20.15 1.82 -39.59
CA SER A 283 -20.85 2.66 -40.58
C SER A 283 -22.19 3.22 -40.10
N VAL A 284 -22.41 3.33 -38.79
CA VAL A 284 -23.62 3.93 -38.20
C VAL A 284 -23.44 5.43 -37.94
N ALA A 285 -22.21 5.93 -37.98
CA ALA A 285 -21.86 7.34 -37.90
C ALA A 285 -20.71 7.70 -38.87
N SER A 286 -20.49 8.98 -39.11
CA SER A 286 -19.38 9.51 -39.90
C SER A 286 -18.71 10.69 -39.18
N ASP A 287 -17.41 10.87 -39.43
CA ASP A 287 -16.61 12.01 -39.00
C ASP A 287 -16.86 13.29 -39.79
N HIS A 288 -17.59 13.20 -40.92
CA HIS A 288 -17.97 14.34 -41.75
C HIS A 288 -19.42 14.18 -42.28
N GLN A 289 -19.95 15.24 -42.89
CA GLN A 289 -21.27 15.17 -43.55
C GLN A 289 -21.17 14.40 -44.87
N SER A 290 -21.15 13.07 -44.77
CA SER A 290 -21.05 12.17 -45.91
C SER A 290 -22.31 12.24 -46.80
N ARG A 291 -22.20 11.77 -48.05
CA ARG A 291 -23.37 11.66 -48.95
C ARG A 291 -24.43 10.70 -48.39
N GLU A 292 -24.00 9.68 -47.65
CA GLU A 292 -24.88 8.71 -46.97
C GLU A 292 -25.66 9.36 -45.82
N TRP A 293 -25.00 10.20 -45.03
CA TRP A 293 -25.66 11.01 -44.00
C TRP A 293 -26.68 11.97 -44.61
N GLN A 294 -26.31 12.66 -45.71
CA GLN A 294 -27.21 13.56 -46.43
C GLN A 294 -28.43 12.82 -47.00
N ALA A 295 -28.24 11.64 -47.58
CA ALA A 295 -29.32 10.82 -48.10
C ALA A 295 -30.27 10.33 -46.97
N ALA A 296 -29.71 9.83 -45.87
CA ALA A 296 -30.49 9.38 -44.71
C ALA A 296 -31.35 10.51 -44.10
N HIS A 297 -30.84 11.75 -44.07
CA HIS A 297 -31.55 12.90 -43.51
C HIS A 297 -32.48 13.60 -44.51
N GLN A 298 -32.25 13.46 -45.82
CA GLN A 298 -33.18 13.90 -46.86
C GLN A 298 -34.41 12.97 -46.95
N ASP A 299 -34.21 11.65 -46.87
CA ASP A 299 -35.31 10.68 -46.81
C ASP A 299 -36.07 10.77 -45.47
N ALA A 300 -35.36 10.97 -44.35
CA ALA A 300 -36.00 11.21 -43.06
C ALA A 300 -36.76 12.55 -43.01
N GLY A 301 -36.36 13.57 -43.77
CA GLY A 301 -37.10 14.84 -43.89
C GLY A 301 -38.50 14.68 -44.50
N SER A 302 -38.74 13.59 -45.23
CA SER A 302 -40.05 13.22 -45.82
C SER A 302 -40.94 12.42 -44.85
N HIS A 303 -40.35 11.64 -43.93
CA HIS A 303 -41.09 10.72 -43.04
C HIS A 303 -41.02 11.02 -41.53
N ALA A 304 -40.06 11.79 -41.03
CA ALA A 304 -39.79 11.97 -39.60
C ALA A 304 -40.44 13.23 -38.96
N ALA A 305 -41.09 14.08 -39.74
CA ALA A 305 -41.81 15.25 -39.19
C ALA A 305 -43.06 14.87 -38.37
N VAL A 306 -43.49 13.60 -38.37
CA VAL A 306 -44.67 13.15 -37.63
C VAL A 306 -44.39 11.83 -36.89
N ARG A 307 -44.02 11.96 -35.61
CA ARG A 307 -44.17 10.97 -34.53
C ARG A 307 -43.36 9.66 -34.62
N GLY A 308 -42.30 9.61 -33.83
CA GLY A 308 -41.75 8.37 -33.29
C GLY A 308 -40.48 8.66 -32.49
N ARG A 309 -40.57 8.64 -31.15
CA ARG A 309 -39.36 8.52 -30.33
C ARG A 309 -38.72 7.20 -30.75
N PHE A 310 -37.49 7.22 -31.28
CA PHE A 310 -36.73 5.98 -31.48
C PHE A 310 -36.79 5.19 -30.16
N GLY A 311 -37.32 3.97 -30.23
CA GLY A 311 -37.24 3.02 -29.14
C GLY A 311 -35.84 2.43 -29.06
N TRP A 312 -35.53 1.78 -27.94
CA TRP A 312 -34.29 1.01 -27.81
C TRP A 312 -34.16 -0.06 -28.90
N GLU A 313 -35.29 -0.60 -29.38
CA GLU A 313 -35.34 -1.60 -30.45
C GLU A 313 -35.02 -1.04 -31.85
N ASP A 314 -35.14 0.28 -32.03
CA ASP A 314 -34.85 0.98 -33.30
C ASP A 314 -33.38 1.43 -33.38
N CYS A 315 -32.62 1.28 -32.29
CA CYS A 315 -31.21 1.69 -32.19
C CYS A 315 -30.29 0.49 -32.44
N VAL A 316 -29.30 0.66 -33.31
CA VAL A 316 -28.25 -0.34 -33.51
C VAL A 316 -27.38 -0.43 -32.26
N ASP A 317 -27.23 -1.60 -31.66
CA ASP A 317 -26.26 -1.80 -30.59
C ASP A 317 -24.84 -1.88 -31.17
N ILE A 318 -23.98 -0.94 -30.79
CA ILE A 318 -22.56 -0.97 -31.21
C ILE A 318 -21.71 -1.89 -30.31
N GLU A 319 -22.34 -2.55 -29.35
CA GLU A 319 -21.75 -3.49 -28.37
C GLU A 319 -20.55 -2.88 -27.64
N PHE A 320 -20.61 -1.57 -27.37
CA PHE A 320 -19.51 -0.82 -26.77
C PHE A 320 -19.82 -0.40 -25.34
N ASP A 321 -18.96 -0.80 -24.40
CA ASP A 321 -19.03 -0.41 -22.99
C ASP A 321 -17.91 0.58 -22.64
N LEU A 322 -18.30 1.86 -22.52
CA LEU A 322 -17.38 2.94 -22.18
C LEU A 322 -16.82 2.81 -20.77
N ALA A 323 -17.60 2.29 -19.82
CA ALA A 323 -17.15 2.08 -18.45
C ALA A 323 -16.17 0.90 -18.34
N ALA A 324 -16.35 -0.16 -19.13
CA ALA A 324 -15.38 -1.25 -19.24
C ALA A 324 -14.10 -0.77 -19.94
N TRP A 325 -14.23 -0.02 -21.04
CA TRP A 325 -13.10 0.56 -21.75
C TRP A 325 -12.26 1.48 -20.85
N ARG A 326 -12.89 2.42 -20.13
CA ARG A 326 -12.18 3.32 -19.19
C ARG A 326 -11.39 2.55 -18.14
N ARG A 327 -11.98 1.49 -17.56
CA ARG A 327 -11.28 0.63 -16.58
C ARG A 327 -10.09 -0.09 -17.20
N ALA A 328 -10.25 -0.67 -18.38
CA ALA A 328 -9.16 -1.37 -19.07
C ALA A 328 -8.02 -0.43 -19.44
N GLU A 329 -8.33 0.79 -19.89
CA GLU A 329 -7.33 1.79 -20.24
C GLU A 329 -6.59 2.33 -19.01
N THR A 330 -7.32 2.60 -17.92
CA THR A 330 -6.76 3.00 -16.62
C THR A 330 -5.77 1.93 -16.13
N GLU A 331 -6.14 0.65 -16.20
CA GLU A 331 -5.29 -0.46 -15.76
C GLU A 331 -4.05 -0.63 -16.67
N ARG A 332 -4.21 -0.41 -17.99
CA ARG A 332 -3.09 -0.43 -18.94
C ARG A 332 -2.10 0.69 -18.64
N GLN A 333 -2.57 1.92 -18.43
CA GLN A 333 -1.72 3.07 -18.10
C GLN A 333 -1.01 2.86 -16.75
N ARG A 334 -1.74 2.35 -15.76
CA ARG A 334 -1.16 1.98 -14.46
C ARG A 334 -0.08 0.92 -14.59
N SER A 335 -0.34 -0.13 -15.37
CA SER A 335 0.62 -1.23 -15.59
C SER A 335 1.87 -0.77 -16.35
N ALA A 336 1.72 0.10 -17.35
CA ALA A 336 2.83 0.71 -18.07
C ALA A 336 3.68 1.56 -17.11
N TRP A 337 3.05 2.42 -16.31
CA TRP A 337 3.74 3.25 -15.33
C TRP A 337 4.49 2.42 -14.28
N LEU A 338 3.87 1.35 -13.75
CA LEU A 338 4.54 0.44 -12.81
C LEU A 338 5.73 -0.29 -13.44
N THR A 339 5.68 -0.56 -14.74
CA THR A 339 6.78 -1.18 -15.48
C THR A 339 7.94 -0.20 -15.64
N ASP A 340 7.66 1.04 -16.01
CA ASP A 340 8.67 2.10 -16.15
C ASP A 340 9.36 2.41 -14.81
N GLN A 341 8.60 2.46 -13.70
CA GLN A 341 9.17 2.65 -12.36
C GLN A 341 10.12 1.52 -11.96
N ARG A 342 9.82 0.27 -12.32
CA ARG A 342 10.70 -0.87 -12.04
C ARG A 342 11.98 -0.88 -12.88
N GLN A 343 11.96 -0.26 -14.06
CA GLN A 343 13.14 -0.12 -14.91
C GLN A 343 14.02 1.06 -14.51
N ALA A 344 13.45 2.05 -13.81
CA ALA A 344 14.15 3.23 -13.33
C ALA A 344 14.80 3.07 -11.94
N ALA A 345 14.43 2.02 -11.18
CA ALA A 345 14.98 1.68 -9.86
C ALA A 345 16.18 0.71 -9.96
#